data_AF-A0A6B2UW37-F1
#
_entry.id   AF-A0A6B2UW37-F1
#
_cell.length_a   1.000
_cell.length_b   1.000
_cell.length_c   1.000
_cell.angle_alpha   90.00
_cell.angle_beta   90.00
_cell.angle_gamma   90.00
#
_symmetry.space_group_name_H-M   'P 1'
#
loop_
_entity.id
_entity.type
_entity.pdbx_description
1 polymer ?
#
loop_
_entity_poly.entity_id
_entity_poly.type
_entity_poly.pdbx_seq_one_letter_code
_entity_poly.pdbx_strand_id
1 'polypeptide(L)' 'AGDPGLDGNAGGEMLACAAAGIPFEVVPGVANVVGVPAYAGVPLRDAQGADVRFVDARTASERCWSEVGAS' A
#
# COMPACT_ATOMS: atom_id res chain seq x y z
N ALA A 1 -1.44 6.59 -9.42
CA ALA A 1 -2.10 5.60 -10.30
C ALA A 1 -1.78 4.22 -9.71
N GLY A 2 -2.81 3.44 -9.46
CA GLY A 2 -2.73 2.23 -8.66
C GLY A 2 -3.94 2.16 -7.74
N ASP A 3 -3.72 2.09 -6.44
CA ASP A 3 -4.77 2.18 -5.43
C ASP A 3 -4.67 3.50 -4.66
N PRO A 4 -5.77 4.27 -4.50
CA PRO A 4 -5.73 5.54 -3.76
C PRO A 4 -5.19 5.42 -2.34
N GLY A 5 -5.41 4.28 -1.66
CA GLY A 5 -4.92 4.04 -0.30
C GLY A 5 -3.39 3.88 -0.22
N LEU A 6 -2.73 3.54 -1.33
CA LEU A 6 -1.28 3.36 -1.41
C LEU A 6 -0.54 4.44 -2.22
N ASP A 7 -1.28 5.31 -2.93
CA ASP A 7 -0.73 6.42 -3.74
C ASP A 7 -0.26 7.62 -2.90
N GLY A 8 -0.40 7.59 -1.56
CA GLY A 8 0.14 8.56 -0.60
C GLY A 8 -0.52 9.95 -0.57
N ASN A 9 -1.10 10.39 -1.69
CA ASN A 9 -1.72 11.73 -1.83
C ASN A 9 -3.22 11.74 -1.49
N ALA A 10 -3.91 10.61 -1.66
CA ALA A 10 -5.37 10.57 -1.58
C ALA A 10 -5.88 10.98 -0.19
N GLY A 11 -5.16 10.65 0.89
CA GLY A 11 -5.56 11.04 2.25
C GLY A 11 -5.66 12.56 2.43
N GLY A 12 -4.72 13.32 1.86
CA GLY A 12 -4.76 14.78 1.92
C GLY A 12 -5.92 15.38 1.14
N GLU A 13 -6.20 14.83 -0.04
CA GLU A 13 -7.33 15.24 -0.90
C GLU A 13 -8.67 14.95 -0.22
N MET A 14 -8.83 13.78 0.39
CA MET A 14 -10.03 13.39 1.14
C MET A 14 -10.30 14.34 2.32
N LEU A 15 -9.26 14.69 3.08
CA LEU A 15 -9.37 15.63 4.19
C LEU A 15 -9.76 17.03 3.72
N ALA A 16 -9.23 17.47 2.57
CA ALA A 16 -9.58 18.76 1.98
C ALA A 16 -11.05 18.79 1.52
N CYS A 17 -11.53 17.72 0.85
CA CYS A 17 -12.94 17.61 0.47
C CYS A 17 -13.86 17.59 1.70
N ALA A 18 -13.50 16.83 2.74
CA ALA A 18 -14.25 16.79 3.98
C ALA A 18 -14.34 18.18 4.66
N ALA A 19 -13.22 18.92 4.72
CA ALA A 19 -13.18 20.27 5.28
C ALA A 19 -14.02 21.27 4.48
N ALA A 20 -14.13 21.08 3.16
CA ALA A 20 -14.94 21.90 2.27
C ALA A 20 -16.42 21.46 2.18
N GLY A 21 -16.81 20.37 2.84
CA GLY A 21 -18.17 19.80 2.73
C GLY A 21 -18.49 19.24 1.34
N ILE A 22 -17.48 18.86 0.56
CA ILE A 22 -17.64 18.31 -0.78
C ILE A 22 -17.82 16.79 -0.64
N PRO A 23 -18.96 16.23 -1.11
CA PRO A 23 -19.16 14.78 -1.10
C PRO A 23 -18.21 14.12 -2.10
N PHE A 24 -17.61 13.01 -1.69
CA PHE A 24 -16.74 12.19 -2.54
C PHE A 24 -16.92 10.72 -2.19
N GLU A 25 -16.46 9.86 -3.10
CA GLU A 25 -16.32 8.42 -2.88
C GLU A 25 -14.89 7.98 -3.17
N VAL A 26 -14.48 6.89 -2.55
CA VAL A 26 -13.18 6.25 -2.82
C VAL A 26 -13.45 5.01 -3.64
N VAL A 27 -12.98 5.01 -4.89
CA VAL A 27 -13.00 3.82 -5.74
C VAL A 27 -11.66 3.10 -5.58
N PRO A 28 -11.63 1.88 -4.99
CA PRO A 28 -10.39 1.13 -4.84
C PRO A 28 -9.78 0.77 -6.19
N GLY A 29 -8.45 0.68 -6.23
CA GLY A 29 -7.70 0.30 -7.42
C GLY A 29 -6.80 -0.91 -7.18
N VAL A 30 -6.05 -1.30 -8.21
CA VAL A 30 -5.03 -2.33 -8.08
C VAL A 30 -3.73 -1.65 -7.69
N ALA A 31 -3.29 -1.88 -6.45
CA ALA A 31 -2.03 -1.35 -5.97
C ALA A 31 -0.85 -1.91 -6.77
N ASN A 32 0.12 -1.05 -7.12
CA ASN A 32 1.32 -1.47 -7.87
C ASN A 32 2.09 -2.58 -7.15
N VAL A 33 2.11 -2.55 -5.82
CA VAL A 33 2.78 -3.55 -4.98
C VAL A 33 2.14 -4.94 -5.06
N VAL A 34 0.91 -5.05 -5.58
CA VAL A 34 0.22 -6.31 -5.88
C VAL A 34 0.24 -6.61 -7.38
N GLY A 35 -0.06 -5.61 -8.21
CA GLY A 35 -0.15 -5.78 -9.66
C GLY A 35 1.16 -6.16 -10.33
N VAL A 36 2.25 -5.45 -10.02
CA VAL A 36 3.58 -5.73 -10.62
C VAL A 36 4.04 -7.17 -10.39
N PRO A 37 4.10 -7.71 -9.15
CA PRO A 37 4.54 -9.08 -8.92
C PRO A 37 3.63 -10.10 -9.60
N ALA A 38 2.32 -9.88 -9.61
CA ALA A 38 1.38 -10.76 -10.31
C ALA A 38 1.67 -10.84 -11.82
N TYR A 39 1.91 -9.70 -12.48
CA TYR A 39 2.25 -9.66 -13.91
C TYR A 39 3.67 -10.16 -14.21
N ALA A 40 4.59 -10.05 -13.24
CA ALA A 40 5.94 -10.57 -13.35
C ALA A 40 6.04 -12.10 -13.08
N GLY A 41 4.94 -12.76 -12.70
CA GLY A 41 4.94 -14.17 -12.32
C GLY A 41 5.63 -14.44 -10.98
N VAL A 42 5.73 -13.43 -10.12
CA VAL A 42 6.31 -13.53 -8.77
C VAL A 42 5.16 -13.53 -7.77
N PRO A 43 4.77 -14.70 -7.21
CA PRO A 43 3.72 -14.74 -6.20
C PRO A 43 4.19 -14.04 -4.92
N LEU A 44 3.33 -13.18 -4.35
CA LEU A 44 3.62 -12.53 -3.07
C LEU A 44 3.63 -13.49 -1.88
N ARG A 45 2.92 -14.62 -2.01
CA ARG A 45 2.87 -15.70 -1.02
C ARG A 45 2.53 -17.03 -1.67
N ASP A 46 2.86 -18.11 -0.99
CA ASP A 46 2.34 -19.45 -1.27
C ASP A 46 1.23 -19.83 -0.27
N ALA A 47 0.79 -21.09 -0.31
CA ALA A 47 -0.27 -21.60 0.57
C ALA A 47 0.17 -21.73 2.04
N GLN A 48 1.48 -21.80 2.30
CA GLN A 48 2.08 -21.97 3.62
C GLN A 48 2.53 -20.64 4.24
N GLY A 49 2.70 -19.59 3.42
CA GLY A 49 3.14 -18.26 3.86
C GLY A 49 2.14 -17.60 4.79
N ALA A 50 2.63 -17.00 5.87
CA ALA A 50 1.81 -16.40 6.93
C ALA A 50 1.42 -14.94 6.63
N ASP A 51 2.33 -14.13 6.07
CA ASP A 51 2.12 -12.69 5.88
C ASP A 51 2.85 -12.11 4.66
N VAL A 52 2.44 -10.88 4.27
CA VAL A 52 3.10 -10.03 3.28
C VAL A 52 3.15 -8.62 3.86
N ARG A 53 4.31 -7.97 3.81
CA ARG A 53 4.51 -6.62 4.37
C ARG A 53 5.02 -5.66 3.30
N PHE A 54 4.43 -4.48 3.25
CA PHE A 54 4.85 -3.40 2.35
C PHE A 54 5.55 -2.32 3.16
N VAL A 55 6.73 -1.90 2.70
CA VAL A 55 7.59 -0.94 3.40
C VAL A 55 8.05 0.11 2.40
N ASP A 56 7.95 1.39 2.77
CA ASP A 56 8.60 2.47 2.01
C ASP A 56 10.09 2.48 2.33
N ALA A 57 10.91 2.05 1.38
CA ALA A 57 12.35 1.99 1.51
C ALA A 57 13.00 3.35 1.82
N ARG A 58 12.36 4.47 1.48
CA ARG A 58 12.90 5.82 1.74
C ARG A 58 12.81 6.20 3.22
N THR A 59 11.87 5.63 3.95
CA THR A 59 11.65 5.88 5.37
C THR A 59 12.01 4.69 6.25
N ALA A 60 12.34 3.55 5.64
CA ALA A 60 12.78 2.36 6.35
C ALA A 60 14.06 2.65 7.15
N SER A 61 14.08 2.17 8.38
CA SER A 61 15.27 2.16 9.25
C SER A 61 15.66 0.74 9.60
N GLU A 62 16.82 0.55 10.23
CA GLU A 62 17.25 -0.76 10.77
C GLU A 62 16.17 -1.43 11.64
N ARG A 63 15.36 -0.64 12.34
CA ARG A 63 14.25 -1.14 13.15
C ARG A 63 13.11 -1.71 12.30
N CYS A 64 12.85 -1.16 11.12
CA CYS A 64 11.85 -1.70 10.21
C CYS A 64 12.26 -3.09 9.73
N TRP A 65 13.55 -3.33 9.49
CA TRP A 65 14.06 -4.62 9.04
C TRP A 65 14.00 -5.68 10.14
N SER A 66 14.30 -5.32 11.39
CA SER A 66 14.14 -6.25 12.52
C SER A 66 12.68 -6.60 12.78
N GLU A 67 11.75 -5.65 12.65
CA GLU A 67 10.31 -5.88 12.83
C GLU A 67 9.70 -6.70 11.68
N VAL A 68 10.13 -6.47 10.43
CA VAL A 68 9.70 -7.22 9.25
C VAL A 68 10.24 -8.65 9.25
N GLY A 69 11.49 -8.86 9.70
CA GLY A 69 12.14 -10.17 9.70
C GLY A 69 11.81 -11.08 10.88
N ALA A 70 11.03 -10.63 11.86
CA ALA A 70 10.73 -11.38 13.09
C ALA A 70 9.52 -12.34 12.98
N SER A 71 9.08 -12.69 11.77
CA SER A 71 7.92 -13.57 11.51
C SER A 71 8.31 -15.03 11.30
#